data_AF-A0A7V6E128-F1
#
_entry.id   AF-A0A7V6E128-F1
#
_cell.length_a   1.000
_cell.length_b   1.000
_cell.length_c   1.000
_cell.angle_alpha   90.00
_cell.angle_beta   90.00
_cell.angle_gamma   90.00
#
_symmetry.space_group_name_H-M   'P 1'
#
loop_
_entity.id
_entity.type
_entity.pdbx_description
1 polymer ?
#
loop_
_entity_poly.entity_id
_entity_poly.type
_entity_poly.pdbx_seq_one_letter_code
_entity_poly.pdbx_strand_id
1 'polypeptide(L)'
;MFFWDPTFVLLIPALILAMWAQGKLSRTYQRFSEERTTRRITGYQTARRMLDSAGLSSVDIERTAGNLTDHYDPRSRILRLSQGVYSSDSIAAVGIAAHEVGHAIQHKNAYAPLAVRNAIVPVVSFGSWLAWPLFIIGFLFRTPPLIQLGIILFSGAVVFQLVTLP
;
A
#
# COMPACT_ATOMS: atom_id res chain seq x y z
N MET A 1 33.59 -0.95 -23.06
CA MET A 1 33.22 -2.30 -22.61
C MET A 1 32.28 -2.14 -21.42
N PHE A 2 30.98 -2.01 -21.68
CA PHE A 2 29.99 -1.44 -20.73
C PHE A 2 28.78 -2.37 -20.52
N PHE A 3 28.94 -3.69 -20.71
CA PHE A 3 27.80 -4.61 -20.78
C PHE A 3 27.79 -5.72 -19.73
N TRP A 4 28.79 -5.79 -18.86
CA TRP A 4 28.83 -6.76 -17.77
C TRP A 4 29.23 -6.07 -16.48
N ASP A 5 28.28 -5.34 -15.90
CA ASP A 5 28.34 -4.99 -14.50
C ASP A 5 27.85 -6.22 -13.70
N PRO A 6 28.68 -6.82 -12.81
CA PRO A 6 28.28 -7.97 -12.00
C PRO A 6 27.00 -7.74 -11.19
N THR A 7 26.63 -6.48 -10.93
CA THR A 7 25.37 -6.14 -10.25
C THR A 7 24.11 -6.53 -11.03
N PHE A 8 24.19 -6.73 -12.36
CA PHE A 8 23.07 -7.23 -13.15
C PHE A 8 22.60 -8.62 -12.71
N VAL A 9 23.51 -9.45 -12.17
CA VAL A 9 23.18 -10.76 -11.61
C VAL A 9 22.23 -10.63 -10.40
N LEU A 10 22.30 -9.53 -9.65
CA LEU A 10 21.39 -9.23 -8.54
C LEU A 10 20.13 -8.50 -9.01
N LEU A 11 20.27 -7.57 -9.96
CA LEU A 11 19.19 -6.68 -10.39
C LEU A 11 18.15 -7.38 -11.26
N ILE A 12 18.58 -8.26 -12.18
CA ILE A 12 17.69 -8.96 -13.11
C ILE A 12 16.69 -9.86 -12.37
N PRO A 13 17.10 -10.74 -11.43
CA PRO A 13 16.14 -11.54 -10.66
C PRO A 13 15.17 -10.70 -9.83
N ALA A 14 15.65 -9.61 -9.21
CA ALA A 14 14.80 -8.71 -8.45
C ALA A 14 13.73 -8.04 -9.33
N LEU A 15 14.10 -7.58 -10.53
CA LEU A 15 13.17 -6.99 -11.48
C LEU A 15 12.14 -8.00 -11.99
N ILE A 16 12.56 -9.22 -12.33
CA ILE A 16 11.66 -10.29 -12.75
C ILE A 16 10.65 -10.62 -11.63
N LEU A 17 11.12 -10.73 -10.39
CA LEU A 17 10.25 -11.00 -9.24
C LEU A 17 9.23 -9.86 -9.02
N ALA A 18 9.68 -8.60 -9.13
CA ALA A 18 8.79 -7.44 -9.00
C ALA A 18 7.71 -7.42 -10.09
N MET A 19 8.09 -7.64 -11.36
CA MET A 19 7.15 -7.70 -12.48
C MET A 19 6.16 -8.87 -12.33
N TRP A 20 6.65 -10.05 -11.94
CA TRP A 20 5.80 -11.21 -11.68
C TRP A 20 4.82 -10.96 -10.54
N ALA A 21 5.28 -10.41 -9.42
CA ALA A 21 4.44 -10.11 -8.26
C ALA A 21 3.34 -9.09 -8.62
N GLN A 22 3.70 -8.01 -9.32
CA GLN A 22 2.75 -7.02 -9.81
C GLN A 22 1.73 -7.65 -10.77
N GLY A 23 2.19 -8.47 -11.72
CA GLY A 23 1.32 -9.17 -12.67
C GLY A 23 0.36 -10.13 -11.97
N LYS A 24 0.84 -10.88 -10.96
CA LYS A 24 0.02 -11.79 -10.16
C LYS A 24 -1.04 -11.02 -9.37
N LEU A 25 -0.66 -9.94 -8.69
CA LEU A 25 -1.59 -9.08 -7.93
C LEU A 25 -2.70 -8.54 -8.83
N SER A 26 -2.35 -7.95 -9.98
CA SER A 26 -3.33 -7.41 -10.92
C SER A 26 -4.29 -8.49 -11.44
N ARG A 27 -3.79 -9.69 -11.78
CA ARG A 27 -4.62 -10.81 -12.24
C ARG A 27 -5.55 -11.32 -11.15
N THR A 28 -5.04 -11.48 -9.94
CA THR A 28 -5.82 -11.92 -8.78
C THR A 28 -6.92 -10.90 -8.44
N TYR A 29 -6.59 -9.61 -8.44
CA TYR A 29 -7.56 -8.55 -8.22
C TYR A 29 -8.68 -8.56 -9.26
N GLN A 30 -8.33 -8.62 -10.56
CA GLN A 30 -9.31 -8.66 -11.65
C GLN A 30 -10.25 -9.86 -11.51
N ARG A 31 -9.70 -11.06 -11.31
CA ARG A 31 -10.49 -12.28 -11.13
C ARG A 31 -11.47 -12.17 -9.96
N PHE A 32 -10.98 -11.76 -8.79
CA PHE A 32 -11.83 -11.68 -7.59
C PHE A 32 -12.74 -10.44 -7.53
N SER A 33 -12.57 -9.48 -8.45
CA SER A 33 -13.51 -8.37 -8.63
C SER A 33 -14.77 -8.81 -9.40
N GLU A 34 -14.68 -9.89 -10.18
CA GLU A 34 -15.81 -10.46 -10.94
C GLU A 34 -16.55 -11.55 -10.14
N GLU A 35 -15.86 -12.24 -9.24
CA GLU A 35 -16.44 -13.29 -8.40
C GLU A 35 -17.21 -12.68 -7.20
N ARG A 36 -18.53 -12.93 -7.15
CA ARG A 36 -19.41 -12.46 -6.06
C ARG A 36 -19.29 -13.32 -4.80
N THR A 37 -19.44 -12.68 -3.64
CA THR A 37 -19.50 -13.41 -2.36
C THR A 37 -20.82 -14.18 -2.21
N THR A 38 -20.80 -15.32 -1.51
CA THR A 38 -21.99 -16.14 -1.25
C THR A 38 -23.09 -15.38 -0.51
N ARG A 39 -22.69 -14.48 0.41
CA ARG A 39 -23.62 -13.66 1.19
C ARG A 39 -24.18 -12.46 0.41
N ARG A 40 -23.63 -12.15 -0.78
CA ARG A 40 -24.01 -11.01 -1.64
C ARG A 40 -24.11 -9.69 -0.86
N ILE A 41 -23.18 -9.49 0.07
CA ILE A 41 -23.08 -8.23 0.82
C ILE A 41 -22.00 -7.35 0.19
N THR A 42 -22.25 -6.05 0.15
CA THR A 42 -21.31 -5.12 -0.47
C THR A 42 -20.11 -4.82 0.42
N GLY A 43 -19.07 -4.18 -0.13
CA GLY A 43 -17.95 -3.64 0.65
C GLY A 43 -18.42 -2.70 1.77
N TYR A 44 -19.38 -1.80 1.48
CA TYR A 44 -20.00 -0.95 2.51
C TYR A 44 -20.66 -1.75 3.63
N GLN A 45 -21.50 -2.75 3.28
CA GLN A 45 -22.21 -3.54 4.28
C GLN A 45 -21.25 -4.38 5.13
N THR A 46 -20.19 -4.90 4.50
CA THR A 46 -19.09 -5.60 5.18
C THR A 46 -18.41 -4.66 6.17
N ALA A 47 -17.98 -3.48 5.71
CA ALA A 47 -17.30 -2.50 6.54
C ALA A 47 -18.16 -2.06 7.73
N ARG A 48 -19.44 -1.74 7.49
CA ARG A 48 -20.38 -1.32 8.54
C ARG A 48 -20.55 -2.40 9.62
N ARG A 49 -20.81 -3.65 9.21
CA ARG A 49 -20.89 -4.80 10.15
C ARG A 49 -19.57 -5.02 10.90
N MET A 50 -18.46 -4.92 10.17
CA MET A 50 -17.07 -4.84 10.63
C MET A 50 -16.93 -3.94 11.86
N LEU A 51 -17.12 -2.66 11.60
CA LEU A 51 -16.99 -1.57 12.55
C LEU A 51 -17.97 -1.71 13.73
N ASP A 52 -19.23 -2.05 13.47
CA ASP A 52 -20.25 -2.19 14.51
C ASP A 52 -19.89 -3.31 15.49
N SER A 53 -19.46 -4.48 14.97
CA SER A 53 -19.02 -5.59 15.81
C SER A 53 -17.75 -5.27 16.61
N ALA A 54 -16.91 -4.37 16.10
CA ALA A 54 -15.74 -3.86 16.81
C ALA A 54 -16.06 -2.67 17.74
N GLY A 55 -17.32 -2.25 17.88
CA GLY A 55 -17.73 -1.10 18.69
C GLY A 55 -17.20 0.23 18.15
N LEU A 56 -17.18 0.39 16.82
CA LEU A 56 -16.79 1.58 16.05
C LEU A 56 -17.98 2.11 15.23
N SER A 57 -19.17 2.12 15.83
CA SER A 57 -20.40 2.63 15.20
C SER A 57 -20.31 4.10 14.78
N SER A 58 -19.47 4.90 15.44
CA SER A 58 -19.26 6.32 15.16
C SER A 58 -18.29 6.60 14.00
N VAL A 59 -17.68 5.58 13.39
CA VAL A 59 -16.81 5.75 12.21
C VAL A 59 -17.70 5.82 10.98
N ASP A 60 -17.69 6.96 10.30
CA ASP A 60 -18.46 7.16 9.07
C ASP A 60 -17.81 6.44 7.89
N ILE A 61 -18.63 6.03 6.91
CA ILE A 61 -18.17 5.40 5.68
C ILE A 61 -18.57 6.27 4.50
N GLU A 62 -17.57 6.80 3.79
CA GLU A 62 -17.75 7.67 2.63
C GLU A 62 -17.39 6.97 1.33
N ARG A 63 -18.02 7.42 0.24
CA ARG A 63 -17.60 7.06 -1.12
C ARG A 63 -16.52 8.03 -1.59
N THR A 64 -15.43 7.50 -2.12
CA THR A 64 -14.41 8.29 -2.80
C THR A 64 -14.32 7.93 -4.28
N ALA A 65 -13.94 8.92 -5.10
CA ALA A 65 -13.73 8.73 -6.52
C ALA A 65 -12.42 7.96 -6.79
N GLY A 66 -12.35 7.34 -7.97
CA GLY A 66 -11.20 6.54 -8.40
C GLY A 66 -11.35 5.05 -8.10
N ASN A 67 -10.26 4.32 -8.33
CA ASN A 67 -10.15 2.88 -8.13
C ASN A 67 -8.97 2.63 -7.19
N LEU A 68 -9.11 1.71 -6.23
CA LEU A 68 -8.08 1.41 -5.21
C LEU A 68 -7.63 2.66 -4.43
N THR A 69 -8.55 3.58 -4.19
CA THR A 69 -8.36 4.80 -3.38
C THR A 69 -8.89 4.63 -1.94
N ASP A 70 -9.24 3.40 -1.59
CA ASP A 70 -9.76 2.97 -0.30
C ASP A 70 -8.73 3.23 0.81
N HIS A 71 -9.16 3.89 1.90
CA HIS A 71 -8.31 4.13 3.07
C HIS A 71 -9.15 4.48 4.31
N TYR A 72 -8.66 4.11 5.49
CA TYR A 72 -9.11 4.69 6.76
C TYR A 72 -8.28 5.93 7.14
N ASP A 73 -8.95 7.03 7.48
CA ASP A 73 -8.31 8.23 8.03
C ASP A 73 -8.46 8.29 9.56
N PRO A 74 -7.37 8.11 10.33
CA PRO A 74 -7.41 8.13 11.79
C PRO A 74 -7.69 9.53 12.37
N ARG A 75 -7.40 10.62 11.63
CA ARG A 75 -7.61 12.00 12.12
C ARG A 75 -9.08 12.37 12.11
N SER A 76 -9.75 12.12 10.99
CA SER A 76 -11.19 12.38 10.84
C SER A 76 -12.07 11.21 11.31
N ARG A 77 -11.48 10.02 11.53
CA ARG A 77 -12.18 8.76 11.86
C ARG A 77 -13.22 8.38 10.81
N ILE A 78 -12.85 8.53 9.55
CA ILE A 78 -13.69 8.22 8.39
C ILE A 78 -13.05 7.09 7.58
N LEU A 79 -13.86 6.11 7.20
CA LEU A 79 -13.49 5.05 6.26
C LEU A 79 -13.91 5.48 4.85
N ARG A 80 -12.96 5.67 3.93
CA ARG A 80 -13.27 5.99 2.54
C ARG A 80 -13.14 4.75 1.69
N LEU A 81 -14.21 4.39 0.99
CA LEU A 81 -14.22 3.29 0.03
C LEU A 81 -14.41 3.83 -1.38
N SER A 82 -13.61 3.33 -2.31
CA SER A 82 -13.72 3.66 -3.73
C SER A 82 -15.09 3.22 -4.26
N GLN A 83 -15.60 3.89 -5.28
CA GLN A 83 -16.93 3.59 -5.84
C GLN A 83 -17.09 2.11 -6.21
N GLY A 84 -16.02 1.50 -6.77
CA GLY A 84 -16.00 0.08 -7.12
C GLY A 84 -16.14 -0.83 -5.90
N VAL A 85 -15.50 -0.50 -4.78
CA VAL A 85 -15.54 -1.31 -3.55
C VAL A 85 -16.82 -1.06 -2.74
N TYR A 86 -17.27 0.19 -2.63
CA TYR A 86 -18.42 0.56 -1.80
C TYR A 86 -19.68 -0.23 -2.18
N SER A 87 -20.00 -0.29 -3.48
CA SER A 87 -21.24 -0.90 -3.99
C SER A 87 -21.09 -2.33 -4.52
N SER A 88 -19.87 -2.83 -4.72
CA SER A 88 -19.66 -4.20 -5.21
C SER A 88 -19.78 -5.23 -4.09
N ASP A 89 -20.37 -6.38 -4.41
CA ASP A 89 -20.47 -7.57 -3.56
C ASP A 89 -19.42 -8.65 -3.90
N SER A 90 -18.38 -8.25 -4.64
CA SER A 90 -17.26 -9.12 -5.04
C SER A 90 -16.35 -9.50 -3.87
N ILE A 91 -15.64 -10.62 -4.03
CA ILE A 91 -14.65 -11.07 -3.05
C ILE A 91 -13.56 -10.01 -2.84
N ALA A 92 -13.08 -9.37 -3.92
CA ALA A 92 -12.10 -8.30 -3.83
C ALA A 92 -12.63 -7.09 -3.04
N ALA A 93 -13.85 -6.64 -3.31
CA ALA A 93 -14.46 -5.51 -2.61
C ALA A 93 -14.64 -5.78 -1.11
N VAL A 94 -15.14 -6.96 -0.76
CA VAL A 94 -15.29 -7.38 0.64
C VAL A 94 -13.93 -7.49 1.33
N GLY A 95 -12.91 -8.02 0.65
CA GLY A 95 -11.54 -8.11 1.17
C GLY A 95 -10.90 -6.76 1.44
N ILE A 96 -11.02 -5.81 0.50
CA ILE A 96 -10.50 -4.44 0.65
C ILE A 96 -11.22 -3.72 1.79
N ALA A 97 -12.55 -3.78 1.83
CA ALA A 97 -13.32 -3.17 2.91
C ALA A 97 -12.93 -3.74 4.29
N ALA A 98 -12.72 -5.05 4.39
CA ALA A 98 -12.26 -5.69 5.63
C ALA A 98 -10.84 -5.26 6.02
N HIS A 99 -9.93 -5.12 5.05
CA HIS A 99 -8.57 -4.62 5.28
C HIS A 99 -8.58 -3.21 5.86
N GLU A 100 -9.38 -2.30 5.29
CA GLU A 100 -9.47 -0.92 5.76
C GLU A 100 -10.14 -0.80 7.14
N VAL A 101 -11.14 -1.64 7.43
CA VAL A 101 -11.68 -1.75 8.80
C VAL A 101 -10.62 -2.26 9.78
N GLY A 102 -9.70 -3.12 9.33
CA GLY A 102 -8.55 -3.56 10.11
C GLY A 102 -7.73 -2.37 10.63
N HIS A 103 -7.45 -1.37 9.78
CA HIS A 103 -6.75 -0.14 10.19
C HIS A 103 -7.55 0.65 11.23
N ALA A 104 -8.88 0.73 11.10
CA ALA A 104 -9.74 1.38 12.09
C ALA A 104 -9.70 0.68 13.45
N ILE A 105 -9.71 -0.66 13.46
CA ILE A 105 -9.61 -1.46 14.69
C ILE A 105 -8.21 -1.32 15.32
N GLN A 106 -7.15 -1.37 14.53
CA GLN A 106 -5.78 -1.14 15.01
C GLN A 106 -5.63 0.26 15.64
N HIS A 107 -6.25 1.27 15.02
CA HIS A 107 -6.28 2.62 15.57
C HIS A 107 -7.03 2.68 16.91
N LYS A 108 -8.20 2.03 17.03
CA LYS A 108 -8.94 1.92 18.30
C LYS A 108 -8.11 1.32 19.43
N ASN A 109 -7.33 0.29 19.11
CA ASN A 109 -6.52 -0.44 20.09
C ASN A 109 -5.17 0.24 20.40
N ALA A 110 -4.93 1.44 19.88
CA ALA A 110 -3.65 2.15 20.01
C ALA A 110 -2.45 1.26 19.65
N TYR A 111 -2.56 0.50 18.56
CA TYR A 111 -1.56 -0.49 18.17
C TYR A 111 -0.18 0.16 17.99
N ALA A 112 0.74 -0.10 18.93
CA ALA A 112 2.03 0.58 19.00
C ALA A 112 2.87 0.49 17.72
N PRO A 113 2.93 -0.65 16.99
CA PRO A 113 3.61 -0.71 15.70
C PRO A 113 3.04 0.26 14.65
N LEU A 114 1.73 0.50 14.65
CA LEU A 114 1.08 1.45 13.75
C LEU A 114 1.48 2.90 14.08
N ALA A 115 1.60 3.24 15.37
CA ALA A 115 2.05 4.56 15.81
C ALA A 115 3.50 4.84 15.37
N VAL A 116 4.39 3.86 15.54
CA VAL A 116 5.80 3.96 15.11
C VAL A 116 5.88 4.10 13.58
N ARG A 117 5.15 3.27 12.84
CA ARG A 117 5.04 3.39 11.38
C ARG A 117 4.62 4.80 10.97
N ASN A 118 3.51 5.31 11.51
CA ASN A 118 2.95 6.61 11.13
C ASN A 118 3.90 7.79 11.42
N ALA A 119 4.74 7.69 12.45
CA ALA A 119 5.74 8.70 12.76
C ALA A 119 6.90 8.72 11.73
N ILE A 120 7.26 7.56 11.19
CA ILE A 120 8.42 7.40 10.29
C ILE A 120 8.03 7.57 8.81
N VAL A 121 6.80 7.25 8.42
CA VAL A 121 6.30 7.32 7.04
C VAL A 121 6.65 8.65 6.35
N PRO A 122 6.44 9.85 6.92
CA PRO A 122 6.75 11.11 6.23
C PRO A 122 8.23 11.23 5.82
N VAL A 123 9.13 10.80 6.71
CA VAL A 123 10.59 10.84 6.48
C VAL A 123 10.97 9.86 5.38
N VAL A 124 10.42 8.64 5.44
CA VAL A 124 10.71 7.59 4.44
C VAL A 124 10.12 7.95 3.07
N SER A 125 8.91 8.51 3.02
CA SER A 125 8.28 8.99 1.79
C SER A 125 9.09 10.12 1.15
N PHE A 126 9.58 11.07 1.96
CA PHE A 126 10.45 12.15 1.48
C PHE A 126 11.78 11.60 0.93
N GLY A 127 12.42 10.69 1.67
CA GLY A 127 13.64 10.01 1.21
C GLY A 127 13.44 9.22 -0.09
N SER A 128 12.31 8.49 -0.21
CA SER A 128 11.95 7.72 -1.41
C SER A 128 11.70 8.63 -2.61
N TRP A 129 11.03 9.77 -2.40
CA TRP A 129 10.79 10.76 -3.43
C TRP A 129 12.09 11.41 -3.93
N LEU A 130 13.05 11.66 -3.03
CA LEU A 130 14.38 12.18 -3.39
C LEU A 130 15.31 11.13 -4.01
N ALA A 131 15.14 9.86 -3.68
CA ALA A 131 16.04 8.79 -4.12
C ALA A 131 16.18 8.72 -5.64
N TRP A 132 15.06 8.81 -6.38
CA TRP A 132 15.05 8.75 -7.84
C TRP A 132 15.71 9.97 -8.51
N PRO A 133 15.34 11.23 -8.19
CA PRO A 133 16.06 12.41 -8.69
C PRO A 133 17.55 12.38 -8.38
N LEU A 134 17.95 12.04 -7.15
CA LEU A 134 19.37 11.97 -6.77
C LEU A 134 20.12 10.91 -7.55
N PHE A 135 19.51 9.74 -7.75
CA PHE A 135 20.08 8.67 -8.57
C PHE A 135 20.25 9.11 -10.03
N ILE A 136 19.22 9.71 -10.63
CA ILE A 136 19.23 10.13 -12.04
C ILE A 136 20.23 11.28 -12.26
N ILE A 137 20.22 12.31 -11.41
CA ILE A 137 21.18 13.42 -11.47
C ILE A 137 22.60 12.89 -11.24
N GLY A 138 22.78 12.03 -10.24
CA GLY A 138 24.04 11.37 -9.95
C GLY A 138 24.59 10.62 -11.16
N PHE A 139 23.72 9.89 -11.85
CA PHE A 139 24.07 9.14 -13.06
C PHE A 139 24.41 10.08 -14.23
N LEU A 140 23.57 11.08 -14.50
CA LEU A 140 23.74 12.00 -15.64
C LEU A 140 25.01 12.85 -15.53
N PHE A 141 25.29 13.39 -14.33
CA PHE A 141 26.48 14.18 -14.04
C PHE A 141 27.69 13.33 -13.62
N ARG A 142 27.56 11.99 -13.62
CA ARG A 142 28.61 11.04 -13.22
C ARG A 142 29.21 11.38 -11.86
N THR A 143 28.36 11.66 -10.86
CA THR A 143 28.75 11.97 -9.48
C THR A 143 28.44 10.78 -8.56
N PRO A 144 29.42 9.90 -8.28
CA PRO A 144 29.21 8.70 -7.46
C PRO A 144 28.57 8.95 -6.08
N PRO A 145 28.89 10.04 -5.35
CA PRO A 145 28.25 10.32 -4.06
C PRO A 145 26.74 10.52 -4.15
N LEU A 146 26.23 11.14 -5.21
CA LEU A 146 24.78 11.35 -5.39
C LEU A 146 24.07 10.04 -5.70
N ILE A 147 24.70 9.18 -6.50
CA ILE A 147 24.19 7.83 -6.81
C ILE A 147 24.10 7.00 -5.52
N GLN A 148 25.18 6.98 -4.73
CA GLN A 148 25.21 6.25 -3.45
C GLN A 148 24.17 6.78 -2.47
N LEU A 149 23.99 8.09 -2.37
CA LEU A 149 22.97 8.70 -1.52
C LEU A 149 21.55 8.26 -1.95
N GLY A 150 21.26 8.28 -3.26
CA GLY A 150 19.99 7.78 -3.79
C GLY A 150 19.74 6.31 -3.46
N ILE A 151 20.76 5.46 -3.61
CA ILE A 151 20.69 4.03 -3.25
C ILE A 151 20.40 3.86 -1.76
N ILE A 152 21.14 4.55 -0.88
CA ILE A 152 20.95 4.44 0.57
C ILE A 152 19.53 4.85 0.97
N LEU A 153 19.03 5.96 0.43
CA LEU A 153 17.66 6.43 0.69
C LEU A 153 16.63 5.40 0.23
N PHE A 154 16.79 4.83 -0.98
CA PHE A 154 15.90 3.79 -1.49
C PHE A 154 15.96 2.50 -0.67
N SER A 155 17.16 2.03 -0.33
CA SER A 155 17.36 0.83 0.51
C SER A 155 16.73 1.02 1.89
N GLY A 156 16.88 2.19 2.50
CA GLY A 156 16.22 2.52 3.76
C GLY A 156 14.69 2.44 3.66
N ALA A 157 14.12 2.92 2.56
CA ALA A 157 12.68 2.81 2.30
C ALA A 157 12.22 1.36 2.12
N VAL A 158 13.00 0.53 1.41
CA VAL A 158 12.70 -0.90 1.23
C VAL A 158 12.74 -1.65 2.57
N VAL A 159 13.76 -1.42 3.40
CA VAL A 159 13.85 -2.03 4.74
C VAL A 159 12.67 -1.59 5.60
N PHE A 160 12.31 -0.31 5.56
CA PHE A 160 11.15 0.20 6.28
C PHE A 160 9.86 -0.50 5.84
N GLN A 161 9.64 -0.66 4.53
CA GLN A 161 8.49 -1.39 4.01
C GLN A 161 8.46 -2.83 4.50
N LEU A 162 9.58 -3.55 4.45
CA LEU A 162 9.66 -4.95 4.93
C LEU A 162 9.31 -5.10 6.41
N VAL A 163 9.69 -4.13 7.25
CA VAL A 163 9.43 -4.17 8.70
C VAL A 163 8.01 -3.71 9.05
N THR A 164 7.40 -2.85 8.22
CA THR A 164 6.12 -2.18 8.55
C THR A 164 4.91 -2.66 7.75
N LEU A 165 5.08 -3.64 6.86
CA LEU A 165 3.96 -4.30 6.20
C LEU A 165 3.04 -4.95 7.25
N PRO A 166 1.73 -4.63 7.26
CA PRO A 166 0.76 -5.22 8.19
C PRO A 166 0.44 -6.69 7.89
#